data_AF-A0A7I7JYE0-F1
#
_entry.id   AF-A0A7I7JYE0-F1
#
_cell.length_a   1.000
_cell.length_b   1.000
_cell.length_c   1.000
_cell.angle_alpha   90.00
_cell.angle_beta   90.00
_cell.angle_gamma   90.00
#
_symmetry.space_group_name_H-M   'P 1'
#
loop_
_entity.id
_entity.type
_entity.pdbx_description
1 polymer ?
#
loop_
_entity_poly.entity_id
_entity_poly.type
_entity_poly.pdbx_seq_one_letter_code
_entity_poly.pdbx_strand_id
1 'polypeptide(L)'
;MRTLIDFRAARVFAVPTSDGLRVGALVEGPQGWGEFSPPPDADDALAARWLTAAMEPSTVGWPDAVRGQVPVAAARIAVSPSSSGTDIEHVQAVADRLTNGEVLRCVVPVDDVEAAVRVIRDLSRMAPAVDIVELSCDSADSAEAVRSRVDMPVAVDSEVLARAARPAQAADAVILSSGPLGGVRRALRRAELTGLPALVNLVALTSIGVAGDVALAASVPDLRYPCGPVPSWLAEVDLVSAPRSLSGAGAFLPAAPTPASPDAARLARCEVTDPATLERWRALLQRAGEAR
;
A
#
# COMPACT_ATOMS: atom_id res chain seq x y z
N MET A 1 -6.48 14.47 27.42
CA MET A 1 -6.21 15.27 26.21
C MET A 1 -7.46 15.20 25.35
N ARG A 2 -8.27 16.26 25.27
CA ARG A 2 -9.43 16.28 24.34
C ARG A 2 -8.86 16.05 22.93
N THR A 3 -9.33 15.02 22.23
CA THR A 3 -8.92 14.74 20.86
C THR A 3 -9.25 15.97 19.99
N LEU A 4 -8.25 16.51 19.31
CA LEU A 4 -8.38 17.65 18.36
C LEU A 4 -9.16 17.28 17.09
N ILE A 5 -9.66 16.04 17.01
CA ILE A 5 -10.36 15.47 15.86
C ILE A 5 -11.78 15.12 16.28
N ASP A 6 -12.76 15.60 15.53
CA ASP A 6 -14.16 15.20 15.68
C ASP A 6 -14.50 14.07 14.71
N PHE A 7 -14.42 12.82 15.19
CA PHE A 7 -14.77 11.65 14.39
C PHE A 7 -16.25 11.59 13.98
N ARG A 8 -17.15 12.33 14.66
CA ARG A 8 -18.56 12.38 14.27
C ARG A 8 -18.78 13.21 13.00
N ALA A 9 -17.90 14.19 12.79
CA ALA A 9 -17.86 15.05 11.61
C ALA A 9 -17.04 14.45 10.45
N ALA A 10 -16.43 13.27 10.63
CA ALA A 10 -15.67 12.59 9.59
C ALA A 10 -16.56 12.35 8.34
N ARG A 11 -16.05 12.78 7.19
CA ARG A 11 -16.76 12.65 5.91
C ARG A 11 -16.48 11.28 5.31
N VAL A 12 -17.53 10.49 5.14
CA VAL A 12 -17.44 9.14 4.58
C VAL A 12 -17.63 9.21 3.08
N PHE A 13 -16.75 8.57 2.34
CA PHE A 13 -16.76 8.54 0.87
C PHE A 13 -16.77 7.09 0.37
N ALA A 14 -17.25 6.90 -0.86
CA ALA A 14 -17.13 5.65 -1.58
C ALA A 14 -16.50 5.90 -2.96
N VAL A 15 -15.55 5.04 -3.34
CA VAL A 15 -14.90 5.06 -4.65
C VAL A 15 -14.95 3.67 -5.28
N PRO A 16 -15.08 3.58 -6.62
CA PRO A 16 -14.96 2.30 -7.31
C PRO A 16 -13.52 1.81 -7.25
N THR A 17 -13.36 0.50 -7.11
CA THR A 17 -12.07 -0.21 -7.24
C THR A 17 -12.26 -1.42 -8.15
N SER A 18 -11.16 -2.10 -8.50
CA SER A 18 -11.22 -3.35 -9.27
C SER A 18 -12.09 -4.41 -8.61
N ASP A 19 -12.12 -4.44 -7.28
CA ASP A 19 -12.84 -5.44 -6.48
C ASP A 19 -14.23 -4.95 -6.05
N GLY A 20 -14.72 -3.88 -6.67
CA GLY A 20 -16.01 -3.26 -6.37
C GLY A 20 -15.90 -1.98 -5.55
N LEU A 21 -17.02 -1.57 -4.96
CA LEU A 21 -17.09 -0.30 -4.23
C LEU A 21 -16.36 -0.41 -2.89
N ARG A 22 -15.39 0.49 -2.66
CA ARG A 22 -14.71 0.62 -1.37
C ARG A 22 -15.13 1.92 -0.70
N VAL A 23 -15.31 1.84 0.62
CA VAL A 23 -15.70 2.98 1.45
C VAL A 23 -14.51 3.36 2.34
N GLY A 24 -14.38 4.65 2.61
CA GLY A 24 -13.40 5.20 3.55
C GLY A 24 -13.94 6.45 4.22
N ALA A 25 -13.19 7.00 5.16
CA ALA A 25 -13.51 8.25 5.83
C ALA A 25 -12.32 9.21 5.81
N LEU A 26 -12.59 10.50 5.69
CA LEU A 26 -11.60 11.55 5.84
C LEU A 26 -11.51 12.00 7.29
N VAL A 27 -10.29 12.10 7.78
CA VAL A 27 -9.94 12.54 9.12
C VAL A 27 -9.31 13.92 9.04
N GLU A 28 -10.04 14.95 9.44
CA GLU A 28 -9.55 16.32 9.53
C GLU A 28 -8.95 16.59 10.90
N GLY A 29 -7.79 17.24 10.91
CA GLY A 29 -7.12 17.67 12.13
C GLY A 29 -6.37 18.99 11.91
N PRO A 30 -5.72 19.53 12.95
CA PRO A 30 -5.11 20.86 12.93
C PRO A 30 -3.97 21.03 11.91
N GLN A 31 -3.35 19.94 11.44
CA GLN A 31 -2.27 19.97 10.44
C GLN A 31 -2.74 19.62 9.02
N GLY A 32 -3.99 19.19 8.86
CA GLY A 32 -4.55 18.86 7.56
C GLY A 32 -5.41 17.61 7.60
N TRP A 33 -5.28 16.78 6.56
CA TRP A 33 -6.18 15.67 6.28
C TRP A 33 -5.46 14.34 6.29
N GLY A 34 -6.17 13.27 6.62
CA GLY A 34 -5.74 11.90 6.39
C GLY A 34 -6.92 11.02 5.99
N GLU A 35 -6.60 9.81 5.51
CA GLU A 35 -7.58 8.85 5.02
C GLU A 35 -7.63 7.62 5.92
N PHE A 36 -8.83 7.29 6.38
CA PHE A 36 -9.15 6.07 7.10
C PHE A 36 -9.91 5.11 6.17
N SER A 37 -9.21 4.12 5.62
CA SER A 37 -9.76 3.19 4.64
C SER A 37 -9.31 1.73 4.86
N PRO A 38 -9.53 1.15 6.06
CA PRO A 38 -9.18 -0.25 6.31
C PRO A 38 -9.85 -1.21 5.30
N PRO A 39 -9.30 -2.41 5.10
CA PRO A 39 -9.98 -3.43 4.30
C PRO A 39 -11.33 -3.84 4.95
N PRO A 40 -12.30 -4.34 4.17
CA PRO A 40 -13.65 -4.60 4.66
C PRO A 40 -13.73 -5.60 5.83
N ASP A 41 -12.77 -6.50 5.92
CA ASP A 41 -12.64 -7.57 6.91
C ASP A 41 -11.72 -7.21 8.09
N ALA A 42 -11.27 -5.95 8.19
CA ALA A 42 -10.40 -5.51 9.26
C ALA A 42 -11.03 -5.69 10.65
N ASP A 43 -10.29 -6.33 11.55
CA ASP A 43 -10.60 -6.33 12.98
C ASP A 43 -10.34 -4.93 13.60
N ASP A 44 -10.76 -4.76 14.86
CA ASP A 44 -10.62 -3.47 15.55
C ASP A 44 -9.15 -3.06 15.72
N ALA A 45 -8.22 -4.03 15.82
CA ALA A 45 -6.79 -3.76 15.97
C ALA A 45 -6.16 -3.24 14.65
N LEU A 46 -6.53 -3.82 13.51
CA LEU A 46 -6.13 -3.34 12.19
C LEU A 46 -6.78 -1.99 11.91
N ALA A 47 -8.07 -1.82 12.22
CA ALA A 47 -8.75 -0.52 12.10
C ALA A 47 -8.06 0.55 12.96
N ALA A 48 -7.65 0.26 14.20
CA ALA A 48 -6.90 1.20 15.04
C ALA A 48 -5.57 1.64 14.42
N ARG A 49 -4.87 0.73 13.71
CA ARG A 49 -3.67 1.08 12.94
C ARG A 49 -4.01 2.02 11.79
N TRP A 50 -5.00 1.70 10.96
CA TRP A 50 -5.44 2.59 9.90
C TRP A 50 -5.87 3.97 10.41
N LEU A 51 -6.54 4.04 11.56
CA LEU A 51 -6.90 5.32 12.18
C LEU A 51 -5.66 6.09 12.65
N THR A 52 -4.68 5.41 13.25
CA THR A 52 -3.41 6.01 13.64
C THR A 52 -2.67 6.59 12.42
N ALA A 53 -2.65 5.85 11.31
CA ALA A 53 -2.07 6.31 10.05
C ALA A 53 -2.79 7.56 9.50
N ALA A 54 -4.12 7.59 9.53
CA ALA A 54 -4.93 8.73 9.11
C ALA A 54 -4.73 9.97 10.01
N MET A 55 -4.50 9.75 11.31
CA MET A 55 -4.27 10.83 12.28
C MET A 55 -2.88 11.47 12.15
N GLU A 56 -1.89 10.72 11.69
CA GLU A 56 -0.50 11.20 11.63
C GLU A 56 -0.36 12.48 10.78
N PRO A 57 -0.76 12.54 9.50
CA PRO A 57 -0.66 13.76 8.71
C PRO A 57 -1.65 14.85 9.18
N SER A 58 -2.77 14.49 9.79
CA SER A 58 -3.79 15.46 10.22
C SER A 58 -3.46 16.12 11.56
N THR A 59 -2.53 15.57 12.36
CA THR A 59 -2.21 16.12 13.69
C THR A 59 -0.75 16.45 13.94
N VAL A 60 0.19 15.66 13.42
CA VAL A 60 1.63 15.79 13.71
C VAL A 60 2.45 16.08 12.45
N GLY A 61 1.98 15.59 11.29
CA GLY A 61 2.76 15.57 10.05
C GLY A 61 3.69 14.35 9.98
N TRP A 62 4.24 14.08 8.81
CA TRP A 62 5.18 12.98 8.59
C TRP A 62 6.61 13.36 9.01
N PRO A 63 7.52 12.37 9.15
CA PRO A 63 8.96 12.62 9.21
C PRO A 63 9.47 13.37 7.97
N ASP A 64 10.64 14.00 8.11
CA ASP A 64 11.31 14.65 6.99
C ASP A 64 11.66 13.64 5.91
N ALA A 65 11.28 13.95 4.67
CA ALA A 65 11.64 13.15 3.52
C ALA A 65 13.14 13.29 3.22
N VAL A 66 13.80 12.17 2.92
CA VAL A 66 15.19 12.14 2.44
C VAL A 66 15.28 12.25 0.91
N ARG A 67 14.14 12.26 0.21
CA ARG A 67 14.02 12.47 -1.24
C ARG A 67 12.72 13.19 -1.61
N GLY A 68 12.78 14.04 -2.65
CA GLY A 68 11.62 14.85 -3.08
C GLY A 68 10.64 14.13 -4.01
N GLN A 69 11.02 12.99 -4.58
CA GLN A 69 10.18 12.15 -5.42
C GLN A 69 10.48 10.67 -5.16
N VAL A 70 9.49 9.80 -5.40
CA VAL A 70 9.63 8.34 -5.25
C VAL A 70 9.30 7.64 -6.58
N PRO A 71 10.09 6.64 -7.01
CA PRO A 71 9.79 5.86 -8.19
C PRO A 71 8.56 4.97 -7.96
N VAL A 72 7.78 4.73 -9.01
CA VAL A 72 6.56 3.93 -8.96
C VAL A 72 6.56 2.91 -10.10
N ALA A 73 6.15 1.68 -9.78
CA ALA A 73 5.94 0.64 -10.77
C ALA A 73 4.74 0.99 -11.68
N ALA A 74 4.84 0.66 -12.96
CA ALA A 74 3.75 0.84 -13.91
C ALA A 74 2.64 -0.20 -13.70
N ALA A 75 2.99 -1.39 -13.22
CA ALA A 75 2.05 -2.49 -12.98
C ALA A 75 2.49 -3.36 -11.80
N ARG A 76 1.51 -4.01 -11.16
CA ARG A 76 1.72 -5.09 -10.19
C ARG A 76 0.76 -6.23 -10.54
N ILE A 77 1.31 -7.35 -10.97
CA ILE A 77 0.55 -8.45 -11.58
C ILE A 77 0.60 -9.66 -10.64
N ALA A 78 -0.57 -10.21 -10.31
CA ALA A 78 -0.66 -11.48 -9.62
C ALA A 78 -0.37 -12.62 -10.61
N VAL A 79 0.52 -13.53 -10.23
CA VAL A 79 0.89 -14.70 -11.03
C VAL A 79 0.50 -15.94 -10.25
N SER A 80 -0.57 -16.60 -10.67
CA SER A 80 -1.08 -17.78 -9.96
C SER A 80 -0.21 -19.01 -10.26
N PRO A 81 0.18 -19.79 -9.24
CA PRO A 81 0.84 -21.08 -9.42
C PRO A 81 0.01 -22.11 -10.19
N SER A 82 -1.31 -21.93 -10.25
CA SER A 82 -2.24 -22.78 -10.98
C SER A 82 -2.56 -22.28 -12.39
N SER A 83 -2.05 -21.11 -12.80
CA SER A 83 -2.22 -20.62 -14.16
C SER A 83 -1.46 -21.51 -15.13
N SER A 84 -2.05 -21.80 -16.29
CA SER A 84 -1.43 -22.65 -17.32
C SER A 84 -0.32 -21.93 -18.10
N GLY A 85 0.44 -21.04 -17.45
CA GLY A 85 1.44 -20.15 -18.07
C GLY A 85 0.89 -18.83 -18.61
N THR A 86 -0.43 -18.66 -18.66
CA THR A 86 -1.11 -17.45 -19.15
C THR A 86 -0.70 -16.19 -18.42
N ASP A 87 -0.49 -16.29 -17.10
CA ASP A 87 -0.12 -15.13 -16.28
C ASP A 87 1.32 -14.69 -16.58
N ILE A 88 2.22 -15.65 -16.84
CA ILE A 88 3.62 -15.37 -17.19
C ILE A 88 3.70 -14.75 -18.59
N GLU A 89 2.92 -15.25 -19.55
CA GLU A 89 2.80 -14.63 -20.87
C GLU A 89 2.24 -13.21 -20.77
N HIS A 90 1.25 -12.98 -19.90
CA HIS A 90 0.73 -11.65 -19.64
C HIS A 90 1.78 -10.73 -19.02
N VAL A 91 2.56 -11.20 -18.05
CA VAL A 91 3.69 -10.47 -17.46
C VAL A 91 4.69 -10.07 -18.55
N GLN A 92 5.08 -11.00 -19.42
CA GLN A 92 6.02 -10.71 -20.51
C GLN A 92 5.44 -9.70 -21.51
N ALA A 93 4.16 -9.83 -21.86
CA ALA A 93 3.50 -8.89 -22.77
C ALA A 93 3.40 -7.47 -22.18
N VAL A 94 3.25 -7.34 -20.85
CA VAL A 94 3.33 -6.05 -20.16
C VAL A 94 4.76 -5.54 -20.16
N ALA A 95 5.74 -6.40 -19.86
CA ALA A 95 7.17 -6.06 -19.89
C ALA A 95 7.61 -5.47 -21.23
N ASP A 96 7.21 -6.09 -22.35
CA ASP A 96 7.55 -5.65 -23.71
C ASP A 96 6.99 -4.27 -24.07
N ARG A 97 6.00 -3.79 -23.31
CA ARG A 97 5.36 -2.48 -23.50
C ARG A 97 5.89 -1.40 -22.56
N LEU A 98 6.70 -1.77 -21.57
CA LEU A 98 7.31 -0.81 -20.66
C LEU A 98 8.31 0.06 -21.41
N THR A 99 8.33 1.34 -21.08
CA THR A 99 9.23 2.33 -21.68
C THR A 99 9.99 3.08 -20.59
N ASN A 100 11.10 3.73 -20.93
CA ASN A 100 11.75 4.75 -20.09
C ASN A 100 11.95 4.39 -18.61
N GLY A 101 12.49 3.20 -18.31
CA GLY A 101 12.78 2.79 -16.93
C GLY A 101 11.54 2.49 -16.08
N GLU A 102 10.37 2.32 -16.69
CA GLU A 102 9.21 1.73 -16.04
C GLU A 102 9.53 0.29 -15.59
N VAL A 103 8.98 -0.09 -14.45
CA VAL A 103 9.18 -1.40 -13.84
C VAL A 103 7.82 -2.02 -13.57
N LEU A 104 7.70 -3.33 -13.75
CA LEU A 104 6.56 -4.11 -13.29
C LEU A 104 6.95 -4.93 -12.07
N ARG A 105 5.98 -5.21 -11.22
CA ARG A 105 6.13 -6.07 -10.04
C ARG A 105 5.23 -7.28 -10.16
N CYS A 106 5.67 -8.40 -9.59
CA CYS A 106 4.89 -9.63 -9.57
C CYS A 106 4.57 -10.02 -8.14
N VAL A 107 3.36 -10.51 -7.92
CA VAL A 107 2.92 -11.11 -6.65
C VAL A 107 2.63 -12.57 -6.89
N VAL A 108 3.25 -13.45 -6.10
CA VAL A 108 3.04 -14.90 -6.16
C VAL A 108 2.44 -15.37 -4.84
N PRO A 109 1.21 -15.92 -4.84
CA PRO A 109 0.65 -16.55 -3.66
C PRO A 109 1.38 -17.86 -3.33
N VAL A 110 1.58 -18.12 -2.04
CA VAL A 110 2.33 -19.27 -1.53
C VAL A 110 1.40 -20.17 -0.70
N ASP A 111 0.41 -20.74 -1.37
CA ASP A 111 -0.44 -21.81 -0.80
C ASP A 111 0.28 -23.16 -0.84
N ASP A 112 1.13 -23.37 -1.87
CA ASP A 112 2.02 -24.52 -2.05
C ASP A 112 3.42 -24.00 -2.42
N VAL A 113 4.40 -24.29 -1.56
CA VAL A 113 5.80 -23.89 -1.74
C VAL A 113 6.38 -24.42 -3.04
N GLU A 114 6.11 -25.67 -3.41
CA GLU A 114 6.68 -26.26 -4.62
C GLU A 114 6.08 -25.64 -5.88
N ALA A 115 4.79 -25.31 -5.84
CA ALA A 115 4.13 -24.61 -6.94
C ALA A 115 4.67 -23.18 -7.09
N ALA A 116 4.82 -22.44 -5.99
CA ALA A 116 5.41 -21.10 -6.00
C ALA A 116 6.85 -21.10 -6.53
N VAL A 117 7.69 -22.03 -6.09
CA VAL A 117 9.09 -22.17 -6.57
C VAL A 117 9.14 -22.43 -8.07
N ARG A 118 8.27 -23.31 -8.60
CA ARG A 118 8.19 -23.56 -10.06
C ARG A 118 7.85 -22.28 -10.82
N VAL A 119 6.81 -21.57 -10.39
CA VAL A 119 6.37 -20.34 -11.07
C VAL A 119 7.40 -19.22 -10.99
N ILE A 120 8.09 -19.06 -9.87
CA ILE A 120 9.15 -18.04 -9.75
C ILE A 120 10.33 -18.37 -10.68
N ARG A 121 10.69 -19.65 -10.83
CA ARG A 121 11.73 -20.07 -11.79
C ARG A 121 11.29 -19.85 -13.24
N ASP A 122 10.04 -20.13 -13.56
CA ASP A 122 9.49 -19.87 -14.90
C ASP A 122 9.44 -18.37 -15.20
N LEU A 123 8.98 -17.55 -14.24
CA LEU A 123 9.04 -16.08 -14.31
C LEU A 123 10.48 -15.59 -14.55
N SER A 124 11.46 -16.10 -13.79
CA SER A 124 12.86 -15.72 -13.94
C SER A 124 13.43 -16.02 -15.33
N ARG A 125 12.93 -17.07 -16.01
CA ARG A 125 13.37 -17.46 -17.35
C ARG A 125 12.62 -16.71 -18.45
N MET A 126 11.31 -16.53 -18.28
CA MET A 126 10.41 -16.07 -19.34
C MET A 126 10.11 -14.58 -19.27
N ALA A 127 10.27 -13.96 -18.10
CA ALA A 127 10.05 -12.54 -17.84
C ALA A 127 11.27 -11.91 -17.13
N PRO A 128 12.44 -11.82 -17.79
CA PRO A 128 13.68 -11.35 -17.17
C PRO A 128 13.66 -9.87 -16.76
N ALA A 129 12.61 -9.12 -17.12
CA ALA A 129 12.39 -7.74 -16.66
C ALA A 129 11.85 -7.66 -15.21
N VAL A 130 11.46 -8.79 -14.60
CA VAL A 130 11.05 -8.85 -13.20
C VAL A 130 12.30 -8.88 -12.33
N ASP A 131 12.54 -7.82 -11.56
CA ASP A 131 13.71 -7.73 -10.67
C ASP A 131 13.45 -8.30 -9.26
N ILE A 132 12.18 -8.44 -8.88
CA ILE A 132 11.76 -8.94 -7.56
C ILE A 132 10.33 -9.48 -7.61
N VAL A 133 10.07 -10.53 -6.83
CA VAL A 133 8.73 -11.09 -6.63
C VAL A 133 8.28 -10.87 -5.20
N GLU A 134 7.03 -10.44 -5.03
CA GLU A 134 6.39 -10.36 -3.73
C GLU A 134 5.70 -11.68 -3.39
N LEU A 135 6.02 -12.25 -2.23
CA LEU A 135 5.35 -13.46 -1.76
C LEU A 135 4.12 -13.07 -0.94
N SER A 136 2.95 -13.49 -1.41
CA SER A 136 1.72 -13.45 -0.61
C SER A 136 1.62 -14.77 0.16
N CYS A 137 2.00 -14.75 1.43
CA CYS A 137 2.11 -15.95 2.26
C CYS A 137 1.65 -15.66 3.70
N ASP A 138 1.15 -16.68 4.38
CA ASP A 138 0.63 -16.54 5.75
C ASP A 138 1.69 -16.80 6.84
N SER A 139 2.87 -17.29 6.45
CA SER A 139 3.93 -17.65 7.41
C SER A 139 5.33 -17.34 6.88
N ALA A 140 6.23 -17.00 7.82
CA ALA A 140 7.64 -16.77 7.53
C ALA A 140 8.35 -18.06 7.07
N ASP A 141 7.94 -19.22 7.59
CA ASP A 141 8.51 -20.52 7.22
C ASP A 141 8.25 -20.85 5.74
N SER A 142 7.04 -20.57 5.25
CA SER A 142 6.72 -20.72 3.82
C SER A 142 7.57 -19.79 2.96
N ALA A 143 7.77 -18.55 3.38
CA ALA A 143 8.61 -17.59 2.68
C ALA A 143 10.09 -18.04 2.64
N GLU A 144 10.65 -18.50 3.76
CA GLU A 144 12.01 -19.06 3.84
C GLU A 144 12.17 -20.30 2.95
N ALA A 145 11.18 -21.19 2.94
CA ALA A 145 11.19 -22.38 2.11
C ALA A 145 11.20 -22.05 0.61
N VAL A 146 10.49 -20.99 0.18
CA VAL A 146 10.54 -20.48 -1.21
C VAL A 146 11.89 -19.81 -1.48
N ARG A 147 12.27 -18.82 -0.65
CA ARG A 147 13.49 -18.00 -0.83
C ARG A 147 14.74 -18.87 -0.97
N SER A 148 14.86 -19.92 -0.15
CA SER A 148 16.03 -20.82 -0.18
C SER A 148 16.18 -21.65 -1.47
N ARG A 149 15.20 -21.61 -2.39
CA ARG A 149 15.14 -22.45 -3.59
C ARG A 149 15.03 -21.66 -4.89
N VAL A 150 15.04 -20.32 -4.84
CA VAL A 150 14.94 -19.44 -6.00
C VAL A 150 16.08 -18.43 -5.99
N ASP A 151 16.60 -18.10 -7.17
CA ASP A 151 17.65 -17.07 -7.33
C ASP A 151 17.04 -15.65 -7.48
N MET A 152 15.79 -15.57 -7.92
CA MET A 152 15.02 -14.32 -8.03
C MET A 152 14.81 -13.72 -6.62
N PRO A 153 15.16 -12.44 -6.39
CA PRO A 153 14.91 -11.78 -5.12
C PRO A 153 13.43 -11.84 -4.73
N VAL A 154 13.17 -12.01 -3.43
CA VAL A 154 11.81 -12.03 -2.90
C VAL A 154 11.56 -10.94 -1.84
N ALA A 155 10.40 -10.29 -1.94
CA ALA A 155 9.89 -9.37 -0.94
C ALA A 155 8.76 -10.02 -0.14
N VAL A 156 8.72 -9.77 1.17
CA VAL A 156 7.69 -10.33 2.07
C VAL A 156 7.12 -9.23 2.97
N ASP A 157 5.82 -9.34 3.28
CA ASP A 157 5.13 -8.41 4.17
C ASP A 157 5.78 -8.32 5.56
N SER A 158 5.95 -7.09 6.04
CA SER A 158 6.57 -6.83 7.33
C SER A 158 5.87 -7.51 8.53
N GLU A 159 4.56 -7.76 8.47
CA GLU A 159 3.82 -8.47 9.53
C GLU A 159 4.12 -9.97 9.51
N VAL A 160 4.37 -10.55 8.34
CA VAL A 160 4.86 -11.94 8.21
C VAL A 160 6.30 -12.01 8.72
N LEU A 161 7.16 -11.08 8.30
CA LEU A 161 8.57 -11.03 8.74
C LEU A 161 8.73 -10.74 10.24
N ALA A 162 7.78 -10.05 10.87
CA ALA A 162 7.79 -9.82 12.32
C ALA A 162 7.70 -11.13 13.12
N ARG A 163 7.28 -12.24 12.49
CA ARG A 163 7.22 -13.58 13.09
C ARG A 163 8.43 -14.45 12.73
N ALA A 164 9.29 -13.99 11.83
CA ALA A 164 10.48 -14.71 11.42
C ALA A 164 11.56 -14.59 12.50
N ALA A 165 12.17 -15.72 12.89
CA ALA A 165 13.33 -15.69 13.77
C ALA A 165 14.53 -14.98 13.12
N ARG A 166 14.64 -15.07 11.78
CA ARG A 166 15.69 -14.46 10.97
C ARG A 166 15.09 -13.90 9.68
N PRO A 167 14.61 -12.65 9.66
CA PRO A 167 13.94 -12.05 8.51
C PRO A 167 14.72 -12.18 7.18
N ALA A 168 16.05 -12.07 7.23
CA ALA A 168 16.92 -12.21 6.05
C ALA A 168 16.97 -13.63 5.45
N GLN A 169 16.43 -14.65 6.14
CA GLN A 169 16.25 -15.99 5.57
C GLN A 169 14.89 -16.15 4.87
N ALA A 170 13.93 -15.29 5.19
CA ALA A 170 12.60 -15.31 4.58
C ALA A 170 12.44 -14.31 3.43
N ALA A 171 13.24 -13.25 3.38
CA ALA A 171 13.14 -12.23 2.33
C ALA A 171 14.46 -11.51 2.03
N ASP A 172 14.56 -10.98 0.81
CA ASP A 172 15.61 -10.05 0.38
C ASP A 172 15.16 -8.58 0.50
N ALA A 173 13.85 -8.32 0.60
CA ALA A 173 13.26 -7.01 0.87
C ALA A 173 12.04 -7.11 1.79
N VAL A 174 11.78 -6.05 2.57
CA VAL A 174 10.56 -5.92 3.38
C VAL A 174 9.51 -5.08 2.66
N ILE A 175 8.28 -5.59 2.59
CA ILE A 175 7.13 -4.85 2.08
C ILE A 175 6.53 -4.02 3.22
N LEU A 176 6.33 -2.72 2.96
CA LEU A 176 5.78 -1.76 3.91
C LEU A 176 4.57 -1.02 3.33
N SER A 177 3.66 -0.59 4.21
CA SER A 177 2.52 0.26 3.88
C SER A 177 2.11 1.08 5.10
N SER A 178 1.77 2.35 4.91
CA SER A 178 1.46 3.28 5.99
C SER A 178 0.19 2.87 6.76
N GLY A 179 -0.91 2.63 6.04
CA GLY A 179 -2.21 2.29 6.63
C GLY A 179 -2.15 1.07 7.58
N PRO A 180 -1.80 -0.12 7.08
CA PRO A 180 -1.73 -1.34 7.88
C PRO A 180 -0.72 -1.29 9.04
N LEU A 181 0.35 -0.50 8.95
CA LEU A 181 1.39 -0.41 10.00
C LEU A 181 1.15 0.70 11.02
N GLY A 182 0.15 1.54 10.79
CA GLY A 182 -0.24 2.62 11.68
C GLY A 182 0.55 3.91 11.51
N GLY A 183 0.90 4.23 10.27
CA GLY A 183 1.55 5.48 9.88
C GLY A 183 3.01 5.30 9.50
N VAL A 184 3.57 6.36 8.92
CA VAL A 184 4.93 6.46 8.40
C VAL A 184 5.95 6.15 9.48
N ARG A 185 5.84 6.77 10.67
CA ARG A 185 6.83 6.54 11.75
C ARG A 185 6.86 5.08 12.21
N ARG A 186 5.71 4.43 12.32
CA ARG A 186 5.64 3.03 12.74
C ARG A 186 6.19 2.11 11.66
N ALA A 187 5.89 2.38 10.40
CA ALA A 187 6.44 1.65 9.27
C ALA A 187 7.97 1.81 9.16
N LEU A 188 8.53 3.00 9.38
CA LEU A 188 9.98 3.21 9.42
C LEU A 188 10.65 2.39 10.53
N ARG A 189 10.06 2.34 11.74
CA ARG A 189 10.56 1.46 12.80
C ARG A 189 10.52 -0.02 12.42
N ARG A 190 9.50 -0.45 11.67
CA ARG A 190 9.44 -1.84 11.15
C ARG A 190 10.57 -2.10 10.16
N ALA A 191 10.83 -1.17 9.25
CA ALA A 191 11.94 -1.27 8.29
C ALA A 191 13.30 -1.40 9.00
N GLU A 192 13.53 -0.59 10.03
CA GLU A 192 14.77 -0.62 10.82
C GLU A 192 14.96 -1.97 11.53
N LEU A 193 13.88 -2.54 12.08
CA LEU A 193 13.93 -3.82 12.80
C LEU A 193 14.23 -5.02 11.89
N THR A 194 13.84 -4.98 10.62
CA THR A 194 14.17 -6.07 9.68
C THR A 194 15.60 -5.98 9.17
N GLY A 195 16.14 -4.76 9.05
CA GLY A 195 17.45 -4.51 8.45
C GLY A 195 17.51 -4.83 6.95
N LEU A 196 16.35 -4.99 6.30
CA LEU A 196 16.23 -5.31 4.88
C LEU A 196 15.94 -4.05 4.05
N PRO A 197 16.35 -3.99 2.78
CA PRO A 197 15.89 -2.98 1.83
C PRO A 197 14.36 -2.90 1.81
N ALA A 198 13.82 -1.69 1.69
CA ALA A 198 12.38 -1.51 1.68
C ALA A 198 11.80 -1.53 0.27
N LEU A 199 10.58 -2.06 0.21
CA LEU A 199 9.67 -1.95 -0.91
C LEU A 199 8.33 -1.45 -0.35
N VAL A 200 7.74 -0.42 -0.95
CA VAL A 200 6.53 0.22 -0.43
C VAL A 200 5.34 -0.05 -1.34
N ASN A 201 4.23 -0.50 -0.76
CA ASN A 201 2.95 -0.61 -1.45
C ASN A 201 2.11 0.65 -1.24
N LEU A 202 1.39 1.04 -2.29
CA LEU A 202 0.39 2.11 -2.24
C LEU A 202 -0.98 1.45 -2.07
N VAL A 203 -1.57 1.54 -0.89
CA VAL A 203 -2.72 0.70 -0.48
C VAL A 203 -4.00 1.48 -0.19
N ALA A 204 -3.90 2.81 -0.08
CA ALA A 204 -5.04 3.66 0.19
C ALA A 204 -5.92 3.89 -1.06
N LEU A 205 -7.14 4.39 -0.84
CA LEU A 205 -8.16 4.53 -1.87
C LEU A 205 -8.08 5.85 -2.64
N THR A 206 -7.51 6.90 -2.05
CA THR A 206 -7.49 8.26 -2.63
C THR A 206 -6.09 8.85 -2.61
N SER A 207 -5.85 9.95 -3.34
CA SER A 207 -4.57 10.65 -3.29
C SER A 207 -4.20 11.15 -1.89
N ILE A 208 -5.19 11.36 -1.00
CA ILE A 208 -4.96 11.79 0.39
C ILE A 208 -4.27 10.67 1.18
N GLY A 209 -4.77 9.43 1.09
CA GLY A 209 -4.16 8.29 1.75
C GLY A 209 -2.88 7.81 1.06
N VAL A 210 -2.85 7.78 -0.27
CA VAL A 210 -1.66 7.36 -1.04
C VAL A 210 -0.47 8.28 -0.75
N ALA A 211 -0.70 9.55 -0.47
CA ALA A 211 0.35 10.47 -0.04
C ALA A 211 1.05 10.01 1.25
N GLY A 212 0.38 9.27 2.14
CA GLY A 212 0.99 8.65 3.31
C GLY A 212 1.96 7.52 2.97
N ASP A 213 1.66 6.71 1.97
CA ASP A 213 2.58 5.68 1.48
C ASP A 213 3.76 6.30 0.71
N VAL A 214 3.51 7.38 -0.05
CA VAL A 214 4.56 8.17 -0.70
C VAL A 214 5.50 8.80 0.34
N ALA A 215 4.96 9.37 1.42
CA ALA A 215 5.76 9.94 2.50
C ALA A 215 6.61 8.89 3.20
N LEU A 216 6.09 7.68 3.39
CA LEU A 216 6.87 6.53 3.86
C LEU A 216 8.03 6.23 2.93
N ALA A 217 7.76 6.00 1.65
CA ALA A 217 8.81 5.73 0.66
C ALA A 217 9.86 6.86 0.58
N ALA A 218 9.42 8.11 0.71
CA ALA A 218 10.29 9.27 0.69
C ALA A 218 11.17 9.39 1.95
N SER A 219 10.79 8.76 3.06
CA SER A 219 11.48 8.82 4.35
C SER A 219 12.41 7.62 4.59
N VAL A 220 12.25 6.51 3.87
CA VAL A 220 13.10 5.32 4.03
C VAL A 220 14.52 5.60 3.48
N PRO A 221 15.61 5.31 4.19
CA PRO A 221 16.96 5.53 3.67
C PRO A 221 17.27 4.72 2.39
N ASP A 222 16.98 3.41 2.40
CA ASP A 222 17.25 2.49 1.29
C ASP A 222 15.96 2.06 0.58
N LEU A 223 15.54 2.86 -0.40
CA LEU A 223 14.41 2.57 -1.28
C LEU A 223 14.95 2.02 -2.60
N ARG A 224 15.09 0.69 -2.67
CA ARG A 224 15.68 0.00 -3.83
C ARG A 224 14.70 -0.27 -4.96
N TYR A 225 13.42 -0.47 -4.62
CA TYR A 225 12.40 -0.89 -5.57
C TYR A 225 11.32 0.19 -5.78
N PRO A 226 10.79 0.32 -7.00
CA PRO A 226 9.65 1.20 -7.27
C PRO A 226 8.42 0.85 -6.42
N CYS A 227 7.73 1.87 -5.95
CA CYS A 227 6.56 1.74 -5.08
C CYS A 227 5.32 1.31 -5.88
N GLY A 228 4.26 0.91 -5.19
CA GLY A 228 2.94 0.82 -5.81
C GLY A 228 2.72 -0.37 -6.73
N PRO A 229 1.93 -0.23 -7.81
CA PRO A 229 1.59 0.99 -8.57
C PRO A 229 0.61 1.94 -7.88
N VAL A 230 0.40 3.13 -8.48
CA VAL A 230 -0.72 4.01 -8.10
C VAL A 230 -2.04 3.28 -8.38
N PRO A 231 -3.03 3.33 -7.46
CA PRO A 231 -4.32 2.72 -7.72
C PRO A 231 -4.97 3.27 -9.00
N SER A 232 -5.30 2.37 -9.93
CA SER A 232 -5.72 2.74 -11.28
C SER A 232 -7.01 3.55 -11.32
N TRP A 233 -7.92 3.33 -10.36
CA TRP A 233 -9.18 4.05 -10.25
C TRP A 233 -9.02 5.55 -9.95
N LEU A 234 -7.85 6.00 -9.47
CA LEU A 234 -7.58 7.43 -9.23
C LEU A 234 -7.60 8.26 -10.52
N ALA A 235 -7.41 7.63 -11.68
CA ALA A 235 -7.57 8.29 -12.97
C ALA A 235 -9.03 8.69 -13.25
N GLU A 236 -9.98 7.95 -12.68
CA GLU A 236 -11.42 8.15 -12.88
C GLU A 236 -12.06 8.92 -11.71
N VAL A 237 -11.72 8.53 -10.48
CA VAL A 237 -12.34 9.02 -9.25
C VAL A 237 -11.28 9.29 -8.19
N ASP A 238 -11.21 10.55 -7.76
CA ASP A 238 -10.34 11.00 -6.67
C ASP A 238 -10.99 12.18 -5.93
N LEU A 239 -10.58 12.42 -4.69
CA LEU A 239 -11.19 13.43 -3.81
C LEU A 239 -10.49 14.78 -3.84
N VAL A 240 -9.33 14.87 -4.48
CA VAL A 240 -8.52 16.11 -4.56
C VAL A 240 -8.63 16.72 -5.95
N SER A 241 -8.27 17.99 -6.11
CA SER A 241 -8.28 18.65 -7.43
C SER A 241 -7.30 17.99 -8.41
N ALA A 242 -7.56 18.11 -9.72
CA ALA A 242 -6.74 17.44 -10.75
C ALA A 242 -5.21 17.73 -10.62
N PRO A 243 -4.75 18.97 -10.36
CA PRO A 243 -3.32 19.25 -10.18
C PRO A 243 -2.70 18.66 -8.90
N ARG A 244 -3.53 18.20 -7.96
CA ARG A 244 -3.13 17.61 -6.67
C ARG A 244 -3.31 16.09 -6.64
N SER A 245 -3.89 15.51 -7.69
CA SER A 245 -4.10 14.07 -7.80
C SER A 245 -2.79 13.36 -8.15
N LEU A 246 -2.62 12.16 -7.60
CA LEU A 246 -1.45 11.31 -7.82
C LEU A 246 -1.60 10.37 -9.04
N SER A 247 -2.75 10.35 -9.71
CA SER A 247 -3.01 9.47 -10.86
C SER A 247 -2.21 9.80 -12.13
N GLY A 248 -1.71 11.04 -12.27
CA GLY A 248 -1.08 11.53 -13.49
C GLY A 248 0.45 11.70 -13.43
N ALA A 249 1.12 11.18 -12.39
CA ALA A 249 2.51 11.53 -12.12
C ALA A 249 3.55 10.75 -12.96
N GLY A 250 3.11 9.75 -13.74
CA GLY A 250 4.02 8.89 -14.51
C GLY A 250 4.86 7.98 -13.60
N ALA A 251 6.14 7.78 -13.94
CA ALA A 251 7.04 6.88 -13.22
C ALA A 251 7.49 7.38 -11.83
N PHE A 252 7.17 8.63 -11.45
CA PHE A 252 7.58 9.23 -10.18
C PHE A 252 6.45 9.99 -9.51
N LEU A 253 6.29 9.83 -8.19
CA LEU A 253 5.36 10.62 -7.38
C LEU A 253 6.09 11.69 -6.57
N PRO A 254 5.55 12.91 -6.45
CA PRO A 254 6.12 13.94 -5.60
C PRO A 254 5.89 13.62 -4.11
N ALA A 255 6.96 13.74 -3.32
CA ALA A 255 6.90 13.63 -1.87
C ALA A 255 6.51 14.97 -1.25
N ALA A 256 5.21 15.27 -1.26
CA ALA A 256 4.68 16.46 -0.60
C ALA A 256 4.78 16.31 0.94
N PRO A 257 5.05 17.40 1.69
CA PRO A 257 5.16 17.33 3.16
C PRO A 257 3.83 17.08 3.86
N THR A 258 2.71 17.33 3.18
CA THR A 258 1.35 17.08 3.68
C THR A 258 0.45 16.56 2.56
N PRO A 259 -0.60 15.80 2.87
CA PRO A 259 -1.64 15.46 1.91
C PRO A 259 -2.30 16.71 1.30
N ALA A 260 -2.88 16.55 0.12
CA ALA A 260 -3.75 17.56 -0.45
C ALA A 260 -5.09 17.63 0.31
N SER A 261 -5.63 18.83 0.45
CA SER A 261 -7.00 19.00 0.97
C SER A 261 -8.02 18.45 -0.03
N PRO A 262 -9.14 17.87 0.46
CA PRO A 262 -10.21 17.42 -0.42
C PRO A 262 -10.83 18.59 -1.18
N ASP A 263 -11.11 18.38 -2.47
CA ASP A 263 -11.92 19.27 -3.28
C ASP A 263 -13.40 19.06 -2.94
N ALA A 264 -14.09 20.14 -2.56
CA ALA A 264 -15.46 20.07 -2.06
C ALA A 264 -16.44 19.48 -3.09
N ALA A 265 -16.27 19.82 -4.37
CA ALA A 265 -17.18 19.37 -5.43
C ALA A 265 -16.94 17.90 -5.80
N ARG A 266 -15.68 17.44 -5.80
CA ARG A 266 -15.34 16.02 -6.01
C ARG A 266 -15.81 15.17 -4.83
N LEU A 267 -15.52 15.59 -3.61
CA LEU A 267 -15.94 14.88 -2.42
C LEU A 267 -17.47 14.76 -2.33
N ALA A 268 -18.24 15.81 -2.66
CA ALA A 268 -19.70 15.73 -2.68
C ALA A 268 -20.26 14.67 -3.65
N ARG A 269 -19.52 14.30 -4.70
CA ARG A 269 -19.94 13.23 -5.64
C ARG A 269 -19.67 11.83 -5.11
N CYS A 270 -18.69 11.69 -4.22
CA CYS A 270 -18.28 10.42 -3.62
C CYS A 270 -18.85 10.23 -2.22
N GLU A 271 -19.46 11.27 -1.63
CA GLU A 271 -19.93 11.26 -0.25
C GLU A 271 -21.07 10.24 -0.07
N VAL A 272 -20.91 9.39 0.94
CA VAL A 272 -21.92 8.39 1.30
C VAL A 272 -23.06 9.10 2.00
N THR A 273 -24.27 8.95 1.46
CA THR A 273 -25.50 9.52 2.05
C THR A 273 -26.39 8.47 2.70
N ASP A 274 -26.12 7.18 2.48
CA ASP A 274 -26.85 6.07 3.09
C ASP A 274 -26.67 6.05 4.63
N PRO A 275 -27.73 6.25 5.42
CA PRO A 275 -27.64 6.34 6.88
C PRO A 275 -27.05 5.10 7.53
N ALA A 276 -27.37 3.90 7.02
CA ALA A 276 -26.87 2.65 7.58
C ALA A 276 -25.36 2.51 7.40
N THR A 277 -24.84 2.87 6.22
CA THR A 277 -23.40 2.90 5.97
C THR A 277 -22.70 3.94 6.82
N LEU A 278 -23.26 5.14 6.95
CA LEU A 278 -22.71 6.19 7.82
C LEU A 278 -22.62 5.75 9.28
N GLU A 279 -23.67 5.10 9.81
CA GLU A 279 -23.68 4.59 11.18
C GLU A 279 -22.61 3.52 11.40
N ARG A 280 -22.48 2.56 10.47
CA ARG A 280 -21.42 1.53 10.52
C ARG A 280 -20.01 2.14 10.55
N TRP A 281 -19.75 3.13 9.69
CA TRP A 281 -18.43 3.78 9.63
C TRP A 281 -18.11 4.64 10.85
N ARG A 282 -19.11 5.35 11.40
CA ARG A 282 -18.95 6.07 12.68
C ARG A 282 -18.66 5.11 13.82
N ALA A 283 -19.36 3.98 13.89
CA ALA A 283 -19.10 2.96 14.91
C ALA A 283 -17.71 2.36 14.75
N LEU A 284 -17.25 2.10 13.53
CA LEU A 284 -15.90 1.59 13.25
C LEU A 284 -14.82 2.60 13.68
N LEU A 285 -14.96 3.88 13.32
CA LEU A 285 -14.06 4.95 13.75
C LEU A 285 -13.99 5.07 15.28
N GLN A 286 -15.13 4.94 15.96
CA GLN A 286 -15.18 4.96 17.41
C GLN A 286 -14.42 3.77 18.02
N ARG A 287 -14.71 2.53 17.59
CA ARG A 287 -14.00 1.34 18.10
C ARG A 287 -12.50 1.39 17.82
N ALA A 288 -12.12 1.84 16.62
CA ALA A 288 -10.72 2.04 16.25
C ALA A 288 -10.03 3.10 17.15
N GLY A 289 -10.77 4.15 17.54
CA GLY A 289 -10.27 5.16 18.47
C GLY A 289 -10.11 4.66 19.91
N GLU A 290 -10.98 3.73 20.35
CA GLU A 290 -10.93 3.09 21.66
C GLU A 290 -9.83 2.02 21.76
N ALA A 291 -9.51 1.35 20.65
CA ALA A 291 -8.51 0.28 20.56
C ALA A 291 -7.06 0.78 20.29
N ARG A 292 -6.86 2.10 20.15
CA ARG A 292 -5.56 2.73 19.84
C ARG A 292 -4.72 3.03 21.07
#